data_AF-A0A3C1DSX2-F1
#
_entry.id   AF-A0A3C1DSX2-F1
#
_cell.length_a   1.000
_cell.length_b   1.000
_cell.length_c   1.000
_cell.angle_alpha   90.00
_cell.angle_beta   90.00
_cell.angle_gamma   90.00
#
_symmetry.space_group_name_H-M   'P 1'
#
loop_
_entity.id
_entity.type
_entity.pdbx_description
1 polymer ?
#
loop_
_entity_poly.entity_id
_entity_poly.type
_entity_poly.pdbx_seq_one_letter_code
_entity_poly.pdbx_strand_id
1 'polypeptide(L)'
;EKMGTGDFDLVSASGDSSLRMIYAGKVAPVNTSLFTNYNDLASFTKDQKWNSVNGQAYGIPHGWGANLLAWRTDKVTKAPDSWSVVWA
;
A
#
# COMPACT_ATOMS: atom_id res chain seq x y z
N GLU A 1 -17.80 -10.82 1.26
CA GLU A 1 -16.96 -9.69 0.82
C GLU A 1 -17.17 -9.48 -0.67
N LYS A 2 -17.39 -8.25 -1.15
CA LYS A 2 -17.67 -7.96 -2.58
C LYS A 2 -16.41 -7.90 -3.46
N MET A 3 -15.24 -8.29 -2.94
CA MET A 3 -13.99 -8.21 -3.69
C MET A 3 -13.98 -9.27 -4.80
N GLY A 4 -13.96 -8.81 -6.05
CA GLY A 4 -13.99 -9.68 -7.23
C GLY A 4 -15.38 -10.17 -7.63
N THR A 5 -16.46 -9.46 -7.25
CA THR A 5 -17.81 -9.65 -7.82
C THR A 5 -18.00 -8.93 -9.16
N GLY A 6 -17.06 -8.06 -9.54
CA GLY A 6 -17.18 -7.19 -10.73
C GLY A 6 -17.89 -5.86 -10.45
N ASP A 7 -18.27 -5.58 -9.19
CA ASP A 7 -18.96 -4.34 -8.81
C ASP A 7 -18.05 -3.09 -8.75
N PHE A 8 -16.73 -3.28 -8.83
CA PHE A 8 -15.73 -2.22 -8.65
C PHE A 8 -14.63 -2.33 -9.71
N ASP A 9 -14.28 -1.19 -10.30
CA ASP A 9 -13.19 -1.10 -11.29
C ASP A 9 -11.81 -1.01 -10.63
N LEU A 10 -11.72 -0.35 -9.47
CA LEU A 10 -10.47 -0.06 -8.77
C LEU A 10 -10.60 -0.23 -7.25
N VAL A 11 -9.46 -0.46 -6.60
CA VAL A 11 -9.33 -0.54 -5.14
C VAL A 11 -8.02 0.10 -4.69
N SER A 12 -8.03 0.82 -3.57
CA SER A 12 -6.80 1.21 -2.87
C SER A 12 -6.45 0.13 -1.86
N ALA A 13 -5.53 -0.76 -2.24
CA ALA A 13 -5.12 -1.89 -1.41
C ALA A 13 -3.75 -1.66 -0.78
N SER A 14 -3.65 -1.84 0.54
CA SER A 14 -2.36 -1.94 1.24
C SER A 14 -1.57 -3.16 0.76
N GLY A 15 -0.24 -3.13 0.94
CA GLY A 15 0.66 -4.15 0.39
C GLY A 15 0.42 -5.59 0.89
N ASP A 16 -0.16 -5.74 2.07
CA ASP A 16 -0.58 -7.04 2.63
C ASP A 16 -1.84 -7.59 1.94
N SER A 17 -2.71 -6.70 1.48
CA SER A 17 -3.98 -7.04 0.82
C SER A 17 -3.81 -7.23 -0.69
N SER A 18 -2.99 -6.43 -1.35
CA SER A 18 -2.75 -6.51 -2.80
C SER A 18 -2.24 -7.90 -3.22
N LEU A 19 -1.30 -8.49 -2.51
CA LEU A 19 -0.80 -9.84 -2.82
C LEU A 19 -1.88 -10.91 -2.71
N ARG A 20 -2.75 -10.82 -1.70
CA ARG A 20 -3.89 -11.76 -1.57
C ARG A 20 -4.83 -11.65 -2.77
N MET A 21 -5.08 -10.45 -3.25
CA MET A 21 -5.92 -10.22 -4.43
C MET A 21 -5.26 -10.73 -5.72
N ILE A 22 -3.95 -10.52 -5.89
CA ILE A 22 -3.17 -11.00 -7.04
C ILE A 22 -3.20 -12.53 -7.10
N TYR A 23 -2.86 -13.20 -6.00
CA TYR A 23 -2.83 -14.66 -5.96
C TYR A 23 -4.22 -15.31 -6.02
N ALA A 24 -5.27 -14.60 -5.59
CA ALA A 24 -6.66 -15.05 -5.74
C ALA A 24 -7.25 -14.78 -7.15
N GLY A 25 -6.47 -14.17 -8.06
CA GLY A 25 -6.94 -13.83 -9.41
C GLY A 25 -8.06 -12.79 -9.42
N LYS A 26 -8.12 -11.91 -8.43
CA LYS A 26 -9.19 -10.90 -8.27
C LYS A 26 -8.85 -9.54 -8.88
N VAL A 27 -7.62 -9.36 -9.36
CA VAL A 27 -7.14 -8.14 -10.02
C VAL A 27 -6.37 -8.50 -11.29
N ALA A 28 -6.43 -7.62 -12.28
CA ALA A 28 -5.72 -7.78 -13.55
C ALA A 28 -4.32 -7.13 -13.49
N PRO A 29 -3.36 -7.58 -14.32
CA PRO A 29 -2.11 -6.87 -14.51
C PRO A 29 -2.37 -5.49 -15.12
N VAL A 30 -1.50 -4.52 -14.81
CA VAL A 30 -1.58 -3.15 -15.32
C VAL A 30 -0.51 -2.93 -16.38
N ASN A 31 -0.89 -2.34 -17.52
CA ASN A 31 0.07 -1.82 -18.49
C ASN A 31 0.47 -0.39 -18.11
N THR A 32 1.65 -0.24 -17.51
CA THR A 32 2.18 1.05 -17.06
C THR A 32 2.52 2.00 -18.21
N SER A 33 2.70 1.48 -19.44
CA SER A 33 3.00 2.30 -20.62
C SER A 33 1.83 3.19 -21.06
N LEU A 34 0.62 2.94 -20.56
CA LEU A 34 -0.58 3.73 -20.86
C LEU A 34 -0.64 5.02 -20.05
N PHE A 35 0.17 5.16 -19.01
CA PHE A 35 0.14 6.31 -18.09
C PHE A 35 1.23 7.31 -18.47
N THR A 36 0.83 8.51 -18.88
CA THR A 36 1.75 9.59 -19.28
C THR A 36 2.63 10.11 -18.13
N ASN A 37 2.20 9.89 -16.89
CA ASN A 37 2.83 10.37 -15.66
C ASN A 37 3.41 9.25 -14.78
N TYR A 38 3.55 8.01 -15.29
CA TYR A 38 4.11 6.91 -14.50
C TYR A 38 5.54 7.20 -14.02
N ASN A 39 6.29 7.99 -14.80
CA ASN A 39 7.65 8.37 -14.46
C ASN A 39 7.74 9.31 -13.25
N ASP A 40 6.67 10.04 -12.92
CA ASP A 40 6.65 11.00 -11.82
C ASP A 40 6.56 10.32 -10.44
N LEU A 41 6.18 9.04 -10.40
CA LEU A 41 6.10 8.27 -9.16
C LEU A 41 7.50 7.98 -8.59
N ALA A 42 7.61 8.00 -7.27
CA ALA A 42 8.85 7.68 -6.57
C ALA A 42 9.32 6.25 -6.90
N SER A 43 10.58 6.11 -7.31
CA SER A 43 11.14 4.85 -7.84
C SER A 43 11.04 3.68 -6.86
N PHE A 44 11.23 3.92 -5.56
CA PHE A 44 11.15 2.89 -4.52
C PHE A 44 9.74 2.31 -4.30
N THR A 45 8.72 2.92 -4.90
CA THR A 45 7.33 2.43 -4.82
C THR A 45 6.95 1.55 -6.02
N LYS A 46 7.76 1.55 -7.08
CA LYS A 46 7.55 0.76 -8.30
C LYS A 46 8.16 -0.63 -8.15
N ASP A 47 7.55 -1.62 -8.80
CA ASP A 47 8.09 -2.98 -8.94
C ASP A 47 8.49 -3.64 -7.62
N GLN A 48 7.68 -3.38 -6.60
CA GLN A 48 7.91 -3.90 -5.26
C GLN A 48 7.22 -5.25 -5.09
N LYS A 49 7.74 -6.06 -4.15
CA LYS A 49 7.22 -7.40 -3.85
C LYS A 49 5.74 -7.43 -3.44
N TRP A 50 5.14 -6.29 -3.10
CA TRP A 50 3.75 -6.17 -2.70
C TRP A 50 2.81 -5.68 -3.81
N ASN A 51 3.33 -5.16 -4.92
CA ASN A 51 2.51 -4.65 -6.04
C ASN A 51 2.89 -5.23 -7.41
N SER A 52 3.96 -6.03 -7.48
CA SER A 52 4.41 -6.71 -8.68
C SER A 52 4.76 -8.17 -8.42
N VAL A 53 4.53 -9.04 -9.40
CA VAL A 53 4.89 -10.46 -9.38
C VAL A 53 5.60 -10.78 -10.70
N ASN A 54 6.79 -11.39 -10.63
CA ASN A 54 7.59 -11.76 -11.82
C ASN A 54 7.83 -10.60 -12.80
N GLY A 55 8.05 -9.38 -12.29
CA GLY A 55 8.25 -8.19 -13.10
C GLY A 55 6.98 -7.59 -13.72
N GLN A 56 5.81 -8.17 -13.45
CA GLN A 56 4.51 -7.63 -13.86
C GLN A 56 3.88 -6.80 -12.74
N ALA A 57 3.56 -5.54 -13.03
CA ALA A 57 2.80 -4.68 -12.13
C ALA A 57 1.31 -5.02 -12.11
N TYR A 58 0.69 -5.00 -10.93
CA TYR A 58 -0.75 -5.23 -10.73
C TYR A 58 -1.49 -4.01 -10.16
N GLY A 59 -0.80 -2.86 -10.05
CA GLY A 59 -1.36 -1.62 -9.56
C GLY A 59 -0.42 -0.45 -9.75
N ILE A 60 -0.96 0.76 -9.58
CA ILE A 60 -0.19 2.00 -9.62
C ILE A 60 0.02 2.48 -8.18
N PRO A 61 1.26 2.80 -7.74
CA PRO A 61 1.51 3.39 -6.44
C PRO A 61 0.67 4.66 -6.19
N HIS A 62 -0.17 4.64 -5.16
CA HIS A 62 -1.00 5.77 -4.78
C HIS A 62 -0.38 6.61 -3.66
N GLY A 63 0.15 5.94 -2.63
CA GLY A 63 0.77 6.59 -1.47
C GLY A 63 1.50 5.59 -0.59
N TRP A 64 2.30 6.11 0.33
CA TRP A 64 3.06 5.33 1.30
C TRP A 64 3.12 6.10 2.62
N GLY A 65 3.38 5.38 3.71
CA GLY A 65 3.50 5.99 5.03
C GLY A 65 3.77 4.94 6.10
N ALA A 66 4.04 5.41 7.31
CA ALA A 66 4.19 4.56 8.47
C ALA A 66 2.96 4.68 9.37
N ASN A 67 2.64 3.60 10.08
CA ASN A 67 1.79 3.68 11.25
C ASN A 67 2.61 4.28 12.38
N LEU A 68 2.16 5.41 12.92
CA LEU A 68 2.90 6.19 13.90
C LEU A 68 2.26 6.08 15.28
N LEU A 69 3.07 6.28 16.32
CA LEU A 69 2.59 6.52 17.67
C LEU A 69 2.09 7.96 17.76
N ALA A 70 0.80 8.15 18.03
CA ALA A 70 0.25 9.45 18.35
C ALA A 70 0.14 9.61 19.87
N TRP A 71 0.51 10.79 20.40
CA TRP A 71 0.38 11.13 21.82
C TRP A 71 -0.10 12.57 21.99
N ARG A 72 -0.68 12.88 23.15
CA ARG A 72 -1.01 14.27 23.50
C ARG A 72 0.16 14.94 24.20
N THR A 73 0.63 16.04 23.64
CA THR A 73 1.78 16.81 24.16
C THR A 73 1.48 17.56 25.45
N ASP A 74 0.20 17.76 25.80
CA ASP A 74 -0.22 18.35 27.08
C ASP A 74 -0.20 17.36 28.26
N LYS A 75 -0.05 16.06 27.98
CA LYS A 75 0.01 14.98 28.99
C LYS A 75 1.34 14.24 28.98
N VAL A 76 1.97 14.11 27.82
CA VAL A 76 3.25 13.44 27.64
C VAL A 76 4.25 14.48 27.17
N THR A 77 5.08 14.95 28.11
CA THR A 77 6.04 16.05 27.88
C THR A 77 7.32 15.57 27.22
N LYS A 78 7.81 14.38 27.59
CA LYS A 78 8.90 13.71 26.87
C LYS A 78 8.31 12.88 25.74
N ALA A 79 8.62 13.24 24.49
CA ALA A 79 8.21 12.45 23.33
C ALA A 79 8.66 10.99 23.48
N PRO A 80 7.76 10.01 23.33
CA PRO A 80 8.16 8.61 23.33
C PRO A 80 9.07 8.30 22.13
N ASP A 81 10.12 7.54 22.37
CA ASP A 81 11.10 7.08 21.37
C ASP A 81 11.05 5.55 21.17
N SER A 82 10.09 4.87 21.82
CA SER A 82 9.95 3.42 21.82
C SER A 82 8.49 2.99 21.84
N TRP A 83 8.18 1.90 21.13
CA TRP A 83 6.86 1.25 21.18
C TRP A 83 6.54 0.64 22.54
N SER A 84 7.52 0.49 23.44
CA SER A 84 7.29 -0.05 24.79
C SER A 84 6.21 0.69 25.58
N VAL A 85 5.92 1.96 25.27
CA VAL A 85 4.89 2.74 25.97
C VAL A 85 3.45 2.27 25.73
N VAL A 86 3.19 1.44 24.72
CA VAL A 86 1.86 0.85 24.45
C VAL A 86 1.77 -0.64 24.78
N TRP A 87 2.87 -1.24 25.25
CA TRP A 87 2.94 -2.64 25.63
C TRP A 87 3.17 -2.74 27.14
N ALA A 88 2.52 -3.73 27.79
CA ALA A 88 2.70 -4.02 29.21
C ALA A 88 3.78 -5.10 29.41
#